data_AF-A0A7J5EXW5-F1
#
_entry.id   AF-A0A7J5EXW5-F1
#
_cell.length_a   1.000
_cell.length_b   1.000
_cell.length_c   1.000
_cell.angle_alpha   90.00
_cell.angle_beta   90.00
_cell.angle_gamma   90.00
#
_symmetry.space_group_name_H-M   'P 1'
#
loop_
_entity.id
_entity.type
_entity.pdbx_description
1 polymer ?
#
loop_
_entity_poly.entity_id
_entity_poly.type
_entity_poly.pdbx_seq_one_letter_code
_entity_poly.pdbx_strand_id
1 'polypeptide(L)'
;MTSTVACPMYCSESAKRCVDIDPSDDPLGRPLDDLMDMLAGTGQNLVFPATCTAATCRINAGDGTITGASSGSTAPSTLVSGHGRVFRVERLDLQGVVKVTGSVPLVILSNDAIVIRGVLDASADLRVNGPGAQGSNTACTGRFYRGASTVSAGGGGGGRHTAGGAGGTTSSGAQGGAGGLVQSEPTLIPLHGGCQGGWVDEQDGLRVTWYGGGGGAVQLVSRKSVSLLGGGVIDVSGGGGESGDTSFTTELLGGTGGGSGGSVLIEAPTVMLDGSGVVISAKGGGGSAAGPRGFNGSDGGFGPGAAAGGTNPNGASGGNGGTETSPPAAGQNATGSNGSDGGGGGGAVGLCRINTRSGDVSQQNGAAVRCIRPLNTRLAERILP
;
A
#
# COMPACT_ATOMS: atom_id res chain seq x y z
N MET A 1 -13.15 38.63 -32.38
CA MET A 1 -12.05 37.83 -31.77
C MET A 1 -12.66 36.55 -31.24
N THR A 2 -12.39 35.41 -31.87
CA THR A 2 -12.77 34.10 -31.34
C THR A 2 -11.75 33.74 -30.26
N SER A 3 -12.13 33.89 -28.99
CA SER A 3 -11.33 33.34 -27.89
C SER A 3 -11.38 31.82 -27.99
N THR A 4 -10.27 31.18 -28.35
CA THR A 4 -10.11 29.74 -28.28
C THR A 4 -9.74 29.38 -26.85
N VAL A 5 -10.74 29.04 -26.04
CA VAL A 5 -10.50 28.47 -24.71
C VAL A 5 -9.93 27.07 -24.91
N ALA A 6 -8.73 26.82 -24.40
CA ALA A 6 -8.13 25.49 -24.41
C ALA A 6 -8.87 24.62 -23.38
N CYS A 7 -9.57 23.59 -23.84
CA CYS A 7 -10.24 22.60 -22.99
C CYS A 7 -9.19 21.83 -22.16
N PRO A 8 -9.32 21.67 -20.83
CA PRO A 8 -8.31 20.98 -20.01
C PRO A 8 -8.02 19.54 -20.42
N MET A 9 -9.05 18.81 -20.89
CA MET A 9 -8.88 17.51 -21.52
C MET A 9 -9.20 17.53 -23.00
N TYR A 10 -10.46 17.79 -23.34
CA TYR A 10 -10.98 17.86 -24.71
C TYR A 10 -12.30 18.62 -24.74
N CYS A 11 -12.75 19.01 -25.92
CA CYS A 11 -14.03 19.69 -26.07
C CYS A 11 -15.12 18.66 -26.41
N SER A 12 -16.21 18.66 -25.64
CA SER A 12 -17.35 17.77 -25.85
C SER A 12 -18.00 18.05 -27.22
N GLU A 13 -18.10 17.01 -28.05
CA GLU A 13 -18.75 17.10 -29.36
C GLU A 13 -20.25 17.40 -29.24
N SER A 14 -20.91 16.91 -28.18
CA SER A 14 -22.34 17.07 -27.95
C SER A 14 -22.69 18.41 -27.31
N ALA A 15 -21.90 18.85 -26.32
CA ALA A 15 -22.22 20.05 -25.53
C ALA A 15 -21.50 21.32 -26.01
N LYS A 16 -20.49 21.21 -26.89
CA LYS A 16 -19.60 22.33 -27.29
C LYS A 16 -18.96 23.03 -26.08
N ARG A 17 -18.66 22.27 -25.03
CA ARG A 17 -18.08 22.73 -23.75
C ARG A 17 -16.84 21.93 -23.42
N CYS A 18 -15.98 22.48 -22.58
CA CYS A 18 -14.79 21.78 -22.12
C CYS A 18 -15.19 20.58 -21.24
N VAL A 19 -14.50 19.47 -21.41
CA VAL A 19 -14.59 18.30 -20.52
C VAL A 19 -13.38 18.29 -19.60
N ASP A 20 -13.61 17.94 -18.36
CA ASP A 20 -12.58 17.71 -17.34
C ASP A 20 -12.80 16.37 -16.64
N ILE A 21 -11.78 15.93 -15.91
CA ILE A 21 -11.83 14.74 -15.07
C ILE A 21 -12.70 15.01 -13.82
N ASP A 22 -13.42 14.00 -13.38
CA ASP A 22 -14.17 13.97 -12.12
C ASP A 22 -13.55 12.82 -11.28
N PRO A 23 -12.60 13.10 -10.36
CA PRO A 23 -11.90 12.08 -9.59
C PRO A 23 -12.90 11.19 -8.83
N SER A 24 -12.78 9.87 -9.00
CA SER A 24 -13.87 8.99 -8.56
C SER A 24 -14.07 8.98 -7.04
N ASP A 25 -13.06 9.33 -6.24
CA ASP A 25 -13.17 9.37 -4.78
C ASP A 25 -13.83 10.64 -4.23
N ASP A 26 -14.42 11.48 -5.07
CA ASP A 26 -15.07 12.76 -4.71
C ASP A 26 -16.60 12.79 -4.87
N PRO A 27 -17.39 11.87 -4.25
CA PRO A 27 -18.82 11.76 -4.54
C PRO A 27 -19.68 12.87 -3.90
N LEU A 28 -19.19 13.58 -2.87
CA LEU A 28 -19.98 14.55 -2.09
C LEU A 28 -19.10 15.66 -1.51
N GLY A 29 -19.03 16.81 -2.21
CA GLY A 29 -18.37 18.02 -1.70
C GLY A 29 -17.31 18.61 -2.62
N ARG A 30 -16.90 17.89 -3.67
CA ARG A 30 -16.01 18.36 -4.74
C ARG A 30 -14.66 18.95 -4.31
N PRO A 31 -14.03 18.63 -3.14
CA PRO A 31 -12.75 19.22 -2.81
C PRO A 31 -11.63 18.87 -3.80
N LEU A 32 -11.61 17.67 -4.39
CA LEU A 32 -10.58 17.32 -5.37
C LEU A 32 -10.84 17.99 -6.70
N ASP A 33 -12.10 18.04 -7.11
CA ASP A 33 -12.58 18.81 -8.26
C ASP A 33 -12.15 20.28 -8.20
N ASP A 34 -12.40 20.94 -7.07
CA ASP A 34 -12.01 22.33 -6.83
C ASP A 34 -10.48 22.49 -6.84
N LEU A 35 -9.75 21.49 -6.30
CA LEU A 35 -8.29 21.46 -6.34
C LEU A 35 -7.73 21.23 -7.75
N MET A 36 -8.41 20.45 -8.59
CA MET A 36 -8.10 20.28 -10.01
C MET A 36 -8.34 21.58 -10.78
N ASP A 37 -9.41 22.32 -10.50
CA ASP A 37 -9.67 23.62 -11.12
C ASP A 37 -8.61 24.66 -10.75
N MET A 38 -8.14 24.63 -9.50
CA MET A 38 -7.02 25.45 -9.04
C MET A 38 -5.64 25.04 -9.58
N LEU A 39 -5.50 23.88 -10.26
CA LEU A 39 -4.22 23.49 -10.86
C LEU A 39 -3.80 24.37 -12.02
N ALA A 40 -4.77 24.93 -12.74
CA ALA A 40 -4.53 25.75 -13.92
C ALA A 40 -3.62 26.94 -13.55
N GLY A 41 -2.37 26.90 -14.02
CA GLY A 41 -1.41 27.97 -13.77
C GLY A 41 -0.45 27.76 -12.59
N THR A 42 -0.46 26.59 -11.93
CA THR A 42 0.61 26.29 -10.96
C THR A 42 1.98 26.26 -11.63
N GLY A 43 2.08 25.70 -12.84
CA GLY A 43 3.31 25.66 -13.65
C GLY A 43 4.48 24.90 -13.02
N GLN A 44 4.26 24.25 -11.87
CA GLN A 44 5.32 23.60 -11.10
C GLN A 44 5.41 22.11 -11.47
N ASN A 45 6.51 21.76 -12.13
CA ASN A 45 6.86 20.37 -12.37
C ASN A 45 7.52 19.78 -11.12
N LEU A 46 7.03 18.63 -10.68
CA LEU A 46 7.64 17.85 -9.62
C LEU A 46 8.53 16.79 -10.26
N VAL A 47 9.86 16.98 -10.18
CA VAL A 47 10.84 16.11 -10.84
C VAL A 47 11.76 15.48 -9.81
N PHE A 48 11.71 14.16 -9.71
CA PHE A 48 12.66 13.36 -8.92
C PHE A 48 13.71 12.74 -9.85
N PRO A 49 14.96 13.20 -9.83
CA PRO A 49 15.99 12.73 -10.74
C PRO A 49 16.36 11.27 -10.49
N ALA A 50 17.05 10.64 -11.44
CA ALA A 50 17.50 9.25 -11.32
C ALA A 50 18.48 9.01 -10.15
N THR A 51 19.10 10.07 -9.62
CA THR A 51 19.96 10.03 -8.42
C THR A 51 19.17 9.90 -7.11
N CYS A 52 17.84 9.98 -7.15
CA CYS A 52 17.01 9.81 -5.97
C CYS A 52 17.09 8.39 -5.40
N THR A 53 17.22 8.32 -4.08
CA THR A 53 17.13 7.08 -3.29
C THR A 53 16.05 7.24 -2.23
N ALA A 54 15.54 6.14 -1.68
CA ALA A 54 14.59 6.17 -0.55
C ALA A 54 15.11 6.96 0.67
N ALA A 55 16.43 7.10 0.81
CA ALA A 55 17.07 7.86 1.89
C ALA A 55 17.12 9.37 1.63
N THR A 56 17.16 9.80 0.37
CA THR A 56 17.38 11.19 -0.03
C THR A 56 16.15 11.88 -0.59
N CYS A 57 15.21 11.11 -1.15
CA CYS A 57 14.01 11.63 -1.78
C CYS A 57 12.77 11.10 -1.08
N ARG A 58 12.00 12.02 -0.48
CA ARG A 58 10.79 11.69 0.26
C ARG A 58 9.64 12.63 -0.04
N ILE A 59 8.44 12.06 -0.02
CA ILE A 59 7.19 12.80 0.08
C ILE A 59 6.55 12.41 1.42
N ASN A 60 6.36 13.36 2.33
CA ASN A 60 5.65 13.11 3.57
C ASN A 60 4.19 13.55 3.41
N ALA A 61 3.29 12.58 3.29
CA ALA A 61 1.85 12.81 3.22
C ALA A 61 1.26 13.33 4.54
N GLY A 62 1.97 13.18 5.68
CA GLY A 62 1.50 13.69 6.97
C GLY A 62 1.54 15.22 7.05
N ASP A 63 2.67 15.83 6.66
CA ASP A 63 2.90 17.28 6.77
C ASP A 63 2.98 18.00 5.42
N GLY A 64 3.08 17.26 4.31
CA GLY A 64 3.15 17.83 2.97
C GLY A 64 4.55 18.23 2.51
N THR A 65 5.59 17.84 3.24
CA THR A 65 6.98 18.16 2.88
C THR A 65 7.49 17.26 1.75
N ILE A 66 8.32 17.85 0.87
CA ILE A 66 9.01 17.16 -0.22
C ILE A 66 10.51 17.38 -0.04
N THR A 67 11.30 16.32 -0.15
CA THR A 67 12.77 16.37 -0.10
C THR A 67 13.36 15.63 -1.30
N GLY A 68 14.52 16.10 -1.78
CA GLY A 68 15.28 15.45 -2.86
C GLY A 68 14.73 15.66 -4.29
N ALA A 69 13.64 16.40 -4.45
CA ALA A 69 13.20 16.85 -5.78
C ALA A 69 14.21 17.86 -6.38
N SER A 70 14.18 18.01 -7.71
CA SER A 70 15.06 18.94 -8.45
C SER A 70 14.87 20.38 -7.96
N SER A 71 15.91 21.21 -8.04
CA SER A 71 15.83 22.62 -7.63
C SER A 71 14.68 23.34 -8.34
N GLY A 72 13.78 23.96 -7.56
CA GLY A 72 12.58 24.62 -8.08
C GLY A 72 11.33 23.71 -8.19
N SER A 73 11.46 22.40 -7.94
CA SER A 73 10.32 21.49 -7.78
C SER A 73 9.75 21.63 -6.36
N THR A 74 8.81 22.54 -6.20
CA THR A 74 7.86 22.50 -5.08
C THR A 74 6.50 22.01 -5.58
N ALA A 75 5.65 21.56 -4.67
CA ALA A 75 4.25 21.27 -4.99
C ALA A 75 3.38 21.71 -3.81
N PRO A 76 2.43 22.64 -4.02
CA PRO A 76 1.47 22.98 -2.99
C PRO A 76 0.73 21.74 -2.53
N SER A 77 0.56 21.57 -1.21
CA SER A 77 -0.18 20.44 -0.67
C SER A 77 -1.27 20.86 0.32
N THR A 78 -2.36 20.10 0.33
CA THR A 78 -3.51 20.32 1.22
C THR A 78 -3.98 18.98 1.77
N LEU A 79 -4.29 18.91 3.07
CA LEU A 79 -4.92 17.73 3.65
C LEU A 79 -6.42 17.85 3.41
N VAL A 80 -6.98 16.87 2.72
CA VAL A 80 -8.42 16.78 2.44
C VAL A 80 -8.98 15.62 3.25
N SER A 81 -9.93 15.94 4.13
CA SER A 81 -10.58 14.96 5.01
C SER A 81 -11.24 13.86 4.18
N GLY A 82 -10.94 12.60 4.49
CA GLY A 82 -11.50 11.43 3.78
C GLY A 82 -10.71 10.97 2.54
N HIS A 83 -9.78 11.79 2.03
CA HIS A 83 -8.97 11.47 0.85
C HIS A 83 -7.50 11.25 1.21
N GLY A 84 -6.91 12.19 1.94
CA GLY A 84 -5.49 12.19 2.27
C GLY A 84 -4.81 13.51 1.96
N ARG A 85 -3.50 13.48 1.78
CA ARG A 85 -2.75 14.68 1.42
C ARG A 85 -2.59 14.78 -0.08
N VAL A 86 -3.16 15.86 -0.60
CA VAL A 86 -3.25 16.17 -2.01
C VAL A 86 -2.10 17.10 -2.39
N PHE A 87 -1.25 16.67 -3.30
CA PHE A 87 -0.24 17.50 -3.95
C PHE A 87 -0.72 17.88 -5.34
N ARG A 88 -0.54 19.16 -5.66
CA ARG A 88 -0.93 19.76 -6.93
C ARG A 88 0.30 20.05 -7.76
N VAL A 89 0.37 19.50 -8.98
CA VAL A 89 1.51 19.63 -9.87
C VAL A 89 1.08 19.91 -11.31
N GLU A 90 1.92 20.60 -12.08
CA GLU A 90 1.75 20.64 -13.53
C GLU A 90 2.05 19.26 -14.12
N ARG A 91 3.18 18.67 -13.73
CA ARG A 91 3.66 17.37 -14.20
C ARG A 91 4.42 16.67 -13.09
N LEU A 92 4.31 15.34 -13.01
CA LEU A 92 5.18 14.50 -12.20
C LEU A 92 6.12 13.69 -13.10
N ASP A 93 7.43 13.81 -12.90
CA ASP A 93 8.45 12.95 -13.53
C ASP A 93 9.33 12.31 -12.46
N LEU A 94 9.17 11.00 -12.25
CA LEU A 94 9.86 10.23 -11.22
C LEU A 94 10.84 9.25 -11.86
N GLN A 95 12.13 9.45 -11.68
CA GLN A 95 13.18 8.62 -12.31
C GLN A 95 13.98 7.76 -11.32
N GLY A 96 14.12 8.20 -10.07
CA GLY A 96 14.81 7.44 -9.01
C GLY A 96 13.84 6.77 -8.04
N VAL A 97 14.27 6.51 -6.80
CA VAL A 97 13.40 5.96 -5.73
C VAL A 97 12.91 7.08 -4.82
N VAL A 98 11.60 7.17 -4.62
CA VAL A 98 10.95 8.13 -3.73
C VAL A 98 10.19 7.36 -2.66
N LYS A 99 10.57 7.54 -1.40
CA LYS A 99 9.82 6.98 -0.26
C LYS A 99 8.68 7.92 0.12
N VAL A 100 7.48 7.39 0.26
CA VAL A 100 6.31 8.09 0.77
C VAL A 100 6.11 7.70 2.22
N THR A 101 5.98 8.70 3.08
CA THR A 101 5.75 8.51 4.52
C THR A 101 4.54 9.30 4.99
N GLY A 102 4.12 9.13 6.24
CA GLY A 102 3.00 9.85 6.85
C GLY A 102 1.86 8.92 7.25
N SER A 103 0.83 9.48 7.89
CA SER A 103 -0.31 8.71 8.41
C SER A 103 -1.56 8.74 7.52
N VAL A 104 -1.54 9.52 6.43
CA VAL A 104 -2.67 9.67 5.51
C VAL A 104 -2.27 9.24 4.09
N PRO A 105 -3.23 8.87 3.22
CA PRO A 105 -2.93 8.52 1.83
C PRO A 105 -2.24 9.65 1.06
N LEU A 106 -1.46 9.27 0.04
CA LEU A 106 -0.89 10.21 -0.92
C LEU A 106 -1.83 10.37 -2.11
N VAL A 107 -2.18 11.61 -2.44
CA VAL A 107 -2.94 11.95 -3.65
C VAL A 107 -2.10 12.92 -4.48
N ILE A 108 -1.86 12.61 -5.75
CA ILE A 108 -1.22 13.51 -6.72
C ILE A 108 -2.23 13.90 -7.77
N LEU A 109 -2.48 15.21 -7.90
CA LEU A 109 -3.29 15.81 -8.94
C LEU A 109 -2.38 16.51 -9.96
N SER A 110 -2.46 16.10 -11.22
CA SER A 110 -1.58 16.57 -12.31
C SER A 110 -2.36 17.17 -13.48
N ASN A 111 -1.96 18.36 -13.92
CA ASN A 111 -2.55 19.03 -15.08
C ASN A 111 -2.06 18.43 -16.43
N ASP A 112 -0.81 18.00 -16.48
CA ASP A 112 -0.18 17.27 -17.58
C ASP A 112 0.08 15.80 -17.16
N ALA A 113 0.95 15.10 -17.88
CA ALA A 113 1.23 13.69 -17.65
C ALA A 113 1.94 13.41 -16.32
N ILE A 114 1.63 12.25 -15.73
CA ILE A 114 2.44 11.62 -14.69
C ILE A 114 3.29 10.54 -15.34
N VAL A 115 4.61 10.61 -15.17
CA VAL A 115 5.56 9.62 -15.71
C VAL A 115 6.44 9.05 -14.62
N ILE A 116 6.40 7.72 -14.46
CA ILE A 116 7.14 6.97 -13.46
C ILE A 116 8.10 6.01 -14.18
N ARG A 117 9.40 6.26 -14.05
CA ARG A 117 10.50 5.43 -14.55
C ARG A 117 11.29 4.76 -13.43
N GLY A 118 11.23 5.32 -12.23
CA GLY A 118 11.81 4.76 -11.00
C GLY A 118 10.75 4.16 -10.08
N VAL A 119 10.96 4.23 -8.76
CA VAL A 119 10.10 3.60 -7.76
C VAL A 119 9.38 4.67 -6.92
N LEU A 120 8.04 4.65 -6.94
CA LEU A 120 7.21 5.29 -5.94
C LEU A 120 6.92 4.27 -4.82
N ASP A 121 7.66 4.37 -3.72
CA ASP A 121 7.61 3.44 -2.61
C ASP A 121 6.73 4.01 -1.50
N ALA A 122 5.52 3.47 -1.37
CA ALA A 122 4.60 3.70 -0.27
C ALA A 122 4.34 2.38 0.49
N SER A 123 5.27 1.43 0.44
CA SER A 123 5.15 0.16 1.16
C SER A 123 5.40 0.37 2.64
N ALA A 124 4.89 -0.57 3.45
CA ALA A 124 5.37 -0.72 4.81
C ALA A 124 6.79 -1.32 4.83
N ASP A 125 7.53 -0.99 5.88
CA ASP A 125 8.88 -1.51 6.15
C ASP A 125 8.85 -2.23 7.50
N LEU A 126 8.75 -3.56 7.49
CA LEU A 126 8.43 -4.36 8.69
C LEU A 126 7.23 -3.76 9.44
N ARG A 127 7.40 -3.34 10.69
CA ARG A 127 6.35 -2.74 11.52
C ARG A 127 5.97 -1.30 11.15
N VAL A 128 6.75 -0.64 10.29
CA VAL A 128 6.47 0.75 9.91
C VAL A 128 5.38 0.76 8.86
N ASN A 129 4.21 1.28 9.23
CA ASN A 129 3.07 1.45 8.35
C ASN A 129 3.40 2.35 7.14
N GLY A 130 2.83 2.00 5.99
CA GLY A 130 2.78 2.89 4.83
C GLY A 130 1.76 4.02 5.01
N PRO A 131 1.80 5.05 4.15
CA PRO A 131 0.88 6.19 4.19
C PRO A 131 -0.58 5.77 4.09
N GLY A 132 -1.40 6.15 5.08
CA GLY A 132 -2.83 5.82 5.10
C GLY A 132 -3.16 4.38 5.51
N ALA A 133 -2.17 3.61 5.95
CA ALA A 133 -2.42 2.29 6.54
C ALA A 133 -3.28 2.39 7.80
N GLN A 134 -4.06 1.35 8.05
CA GLN A 134 -4.97 1.27 9.16
C GLN A 134 -4.30 0.61 10.36
N GLY A 135 -4.35 1.32 11.49
CA GLY A 135 -3.79 0.88 12.76
C GLY A 135 -4.68 -0.09 13.54
N SER A 136 -4.31 -0.30 14.80
CA SER A 136 -4.99 -1.17 15.75
C SER A 136 -6.48 -0.84 15.92
N ASN A 137 -7.25 -1.84 16.35
CA ASN A 137 -8.70 -1.77 16.61
C ASN A 137 -9.59 -1.61 15.37
N THR A 138 -9.05 -1.83 14.17
CA THR A 138 -9.84 -1.99 12.95
C THR A 138 -10.17 -3.46 12.72
N ALA A 139 -11.32 -3.74 12.10
CA ALA A 139 -11.78 -5.10 11.84
C ALA A 139 -10.82 -5.92 10.95
N CYS A 140 -10.07 -5.24 10.09
CA CYS A 140 -9.05 -5.84 9.23
C CYS A 140 -7.68 -6.02 9.89
N THR A 141 -7.47 -5.52 11.12
CA THR A 141 -6.23 -5.79 11.83
C THR A 141 -6.19 -7.26 12.25
N GLY A 142 -5.05 -7.91 12.04
CA GLY A 142 -4.82 -9.26 12.55
C GLY A 142 -5.02 -9.32 14.06
N ARG A 143 -5.74 -10.33 14.57
CA ARG A 143 -5.97 -10.42 16.00
C ARG A 143 -4.69 -10.77 16.74
N PHE A 144 -4.49 -10.09 17.86
CA PHE A 144 -3.43 -10.42 18.80
C PHE A 144 -3.85 -11.61 19.65
N TYR A 145 -2.85 -12.29 20.20
CA TYR A 145 -3.02 -13.29 21.25
C TYR A 145 -2.44 -12.74 22.55
N ARG A 146 -3.18 -12.88 23.65
CA ARG A 146 -2.67 -12.64 25.01
C ARG A 146 -2.66 -13.98 25.75
N GLY A 147 -1.48 -14.52 25.97
CA GLY A 147 -1.28 -15.79 26.66
C GLY A 147 -1.40 -15.67 28.17
N ALA A 148 -1.72 -16.79 28.82
CA ALA A 148 -1.74 -16.91 30.28
C ALA A 148 -0.55 -17.72 30.86
N SER A 149 0.47 -17.98 30.05
CA SER A 149 1.54 -18.94 30.34
C SER A 149 2.83 -18.67 29.56
N THR A 150 3.88 -19.46 29.84
CA THR A 150 5.19 -19.52 29.14
C THR A 150 5.12 -20.00 27.67
N VAL A 151 3.93 -20.02 27.07
CA VAL A 151 3.71 -20.43 25.68
C VAL A 151 2.73 -19.46 25.02
N SER A 152 3.06 -19.09 23.80
CA SER A 152 2.51 -17.97 23.08
C SER A 152 2.05 -18.39 21.69
N ALA A 153 0.74 -18.26 21.42
CA ALA A 153 0.20 -18.54 20.10
C ALA A 153 0.62 -17.43 19.12
N GLY A 154 0.62 -17.74 17.82
CA GLY A 154 0.99 -16.76 16.80
C GLY A 154 -0.10 -15.68 16.61
N GLY A 155 0.30 -14.47 16.23
CA GLY A 155 -0.60 -13.40 15.80
C GLY A 155 -1.12 -13.64 14.37
N GLY A 156 -2.37 -13.24 14.11
CA GLY A 156 -2.96 -13.32 12.76
C GLY A 156 -2.42 -12.24 11.83
N GLY A 157 -2.37 -12.47 10.52
CA GLY A 157 -1.98 -11.46 9.52
C GLY A 157 -3.09 -10.42 9.28
N GLY A 158 -2.71 -9.25 8.77
CA GLY A 158 -3.66 -8.19 8.40
C GLY A 158 -4.54 -8.61 7.21
N GLY A 159 -5.80 -8.20 7.23
CA GLY A 159 -6.76 -8.39 6.13
C GLY A 159 -6.85 -7.17 5.21
N ARG A 160 -7.23 -7.39 3.96
CA ARG A 160 -7.56 -6.33 3.00
C ARG A 160 -8.56 -6.83 1.97
N HIS A 161 -8.12 -7.23 0.76
CA HIS A 161 -9.03 -7.83 -0.21
C HIS A 161 -9.49 -9.24 0.20
N THR A 162 -8.57 -10.01 0.75
CA THR A 162 -8.85 -11.29 1.41
C THR A 162 -8.68 -11.15 2.93
N ALA A 163 -9.14 -12.15 3.67
CA ALA A 163 -8.80 -12.26 5.07
C ALA A 163 -7.29 -12.57 5.20
N GLY A 164 -6.67 -12.08 6.28
CA GLY A 164 -5.29 -12.46 6.62
C GLY A 164 -5.19 -13.94 7.02
N GLY A 165 -3.97 -14.47 7.02
CA GLY A 165 -3.69 -15.80 7.56
C GLY A 165 -3.88 -15.84 9.07
N ALA A 166 -4.41 -16.92 9.63
CA ALA A 166 -4.43 -17.11 11.08
C ALA A 166 -3.02 -17.37 11.63
N GLY A 167 -2.77 -17.01 12.89
CA GLY A 167 -1.58 -17.44 13.61
C GLY A 167 -1.65 -18.91 14.01
N GLY A 168 -0.48 -19.49 14.24
CA GLY A 168 -0.31 -20.86 14.68
C GLY A 168 -0.78 -21.10 16.11
N THR A 169 -1.27 -22.31 16.36
CA THR A 169 -1.66 -22.81 17.69
C THR A 169 -0.43 -23.24 18.48
N THR A 170 -0.44 -23.03 19.80
CA THR A 170 0.61 -23.55 20.71
C THR A 170 0.55 -25.06 20.86
N SER A 171 1.61 -25.65 21.43
CA SER A 171 1.66 -27.08 21.76
C SER A 171 0.65 -27.48 22.85
N SER A 172 0.23 -26.50 23.68
CA SER A 172 -0.82 -26.66 24.70
C SER A 172 -2.24 -26.54 24.14
N GLY A 173 -2.39 -26.28 22.83
CA GLY A 173 -3.69 -26.14 22.16
C GLY A 173 -4.30 -24.74 22.23
N ALA A 174 -3.57 -23.73 22.69
CA ALA A 174 -4.05 -22.36 22.66
C ALA A 174 -4.07 -21.85 21.21
N GLN A 175 -5.25 -21.45 20.75
CA GLN A 175 -5.47 -21.01 19.36
C GLN A 175 -4.72 -19.72 19.07
N GLY A 176 -4.09 -19.66 17.90
CA GLY A 176 -3.50 -18.44 17.36
C GLY A 176 -4.54 -17.35 17.09
N GLY A 177 -4.05 -16.12 16.95
CA GLY A 177 -4.85 -14.97 16.56
C GLY A 177 -5.50 -15.20 15.19
N ALA A 178 -6.80 -14.92 15.08
CA ALA A 178 -7.48 -14.92 13.79
C ALA A 178 -6.88 -13.88 12.85
N GLY A 179 -6.84 -14.20 11.55
CA GLY A 179 -6.50 -13.22 10.52
C GLY A 179 -7.49 -12.05 10.50
N GLY A 180 -7.01 -10.89 10.08
CA GLY A 180 -7.83 -9.69 9.91
C GLY A 180 -8.93 -9.91 8.87
N LEU A 181 -10.10 -9.29 9.09
CA LEU A 181 -11.24 -9.41 8.18
C LEU A 181 -11.01 -8.71 6.84
N VAL A 182 -11.76 -9.14 5.84
CA VAL A 182 -11.83 -8.47 4.54
C VAL A 182 -12.38 -7.06 4.73
N GLN A 183 -11.66 -6.08 4.18
CA GLN A 183 -12.11 -4.70 3.99
C GLN A 183 -11.88 -4.32 2.52
N SER A 184 -12.56 -5.04 1.64
CA SER A 184 -12.60 -4.70 0.22
C SER A 184 -13.66 -3.63 0.00
N GLU A 185 -13.22 -2.43 -0.33
CA GLU A 185 -14.07 -1.42 -0.96
C GLU A 185 -13.66 -1.37 -2.45
N PRO A 186 -14.40 -2.02 -3.36
CA PRO A 186 -14.00 -2.12 -4.77
C PRO A 186 -13.85 -0.75 -5.42
N THR A 187 -14.55 0.26 -4.90
CA THR A 187 -14.45 1.63 -5.39
C THR A 187 -13.18 2.35 -4.92
N LEU A 188 -12.55 1.90 -3.84
CA LEU A 188 -11.47 2.59 -3.12
C LEU A 188 -11.88 3.97 -2.58
N ILE A 189 -13.16 4.11 -2.18
CA ILE A 189 -13.72 5.36 -1.66
C ILE A 189 -14.35 5.10 -0.30
N PRO A 190 -13.82 5.67 0.80
CA PRO A 190 -12.59 6.45 0.89
C PRO A 190 -11.32 5.63 0.59
N LEU A 191 -10.25 6.32 0.19
CA LEU A 191 -8.96 5.72 -0.07
C LEU A 191 -8.26 5.34 1.25
N HIS A 192 -7.94 4.06 1.41
CA HIS A 192 -7.27 3.53 2.60
C HIS A 192 -6.13 2.60 2.23
N GLY A 193 -5.08 2.58 3.06
CA GLY A 193 -3.99 1.63 2.95
C GLY A 193 -4.40 0.23 3.42
N GLY A 194 -3.39 -0.61 3.59
CA GLY A 194 -3.53 -1.93 4.20
C GLY A 194 -3.67 -1.84 5.71
N CYS A 195 -4.00 -2.96 6.32
CA CYS A 195 -4.10 -3.13 7.76
C CYS A 195 -2.90 -3.88 8.32
N GLN A 196 -2.51 -3.51 9.53
CA GLN A 196 -1.44 -4.16 10.28
C GLN A 196 -1.77 -5.61 10.67
N GLY A 197 -0.72 -6.40 10.91
CA GLY A 197 -0.83 -7.72 11.51
C GLY A 197 -1.16 -7.69 13.01
N GLY A 198 -1.33 -8.88 13.57
CA GLY A 198 -1.50 -9.12 15.00
C GLY A 198 -0.16 -9.26 15.70
N TRP A 199 -0.08 -8.68 16.89
CA TRP A 199 1.05 -8.85 17.80
C TRP A 199 0.79 -9.98 18.80
N VAL A 200 1.82 -10.32 19.57
CA VAL A 200 1.75 -11.28 20.67
C VAL A 200 2.20 -10.57 21.95
N ASP A 201 1.37 -10.69 23.00
CA ASP A 201 1.59 -10.14 24.35
C ASP A 201 1.67 -11.28 25.37
N GLU A 202 2.70 -11.27 26.21
CA GLU A 202 2.78 -12.14 27.39
C GLU A 202 2.28 -11.40 28.63
N GLN A 203 1.69 -12.16 29.57
CA GLN A 203 0.75 -11.70 30.60
C GLN A 203 1.22 -10.52 31.48
N ASP A 204 2.53 -10.28 31.59
CA ASP A 204 3.10 -9.20 32.40
C ASP A 204 3.27 -7.88 31.64
N GLY A 205 2.96 -7.84 30.33
CA GLY A 205 3.18 -6.66 29.47
C GLY A 205 4.65 -6.28 29.30
N LEU A 206 5.57 -7.10 29.80
CA LEU A 206 7.02 -6.90 29.75
C LEU A 206 7.61 -7.31 28.39
N ARG A 207 6.84 -8.05 27.56
CA ARG A 207 7.30 -8.60 26.29
C ARG A 207 6.26 -8.33 25.21
N VAL A 208 6.61 -7.39 24.34
CA VAL A 208 5.78 -6.99 23.21
C VAL A 208 6.55 -7.33 21.94
N THR A 209 5.95 -8.17 21.12
CA THR A 209 6.41 -8.40 19.74
C THR A 209 5.70 -7.43 18.79
N TRP A 210 6.37 -7.04 17.71
CA TRP A 210 5.81 -6.05 16.78
C TRP A 210 5.22 -6.73 15.55
N TYR A 211 4.01 -6.32 15.18
CA TYR A 211 3.31 -6.76 13.98
C TYR A 211 3.97 -6.22 12.71
N GLY A 212 3.63 -6.80 11.56
CA GLY A 212 3.90 -6.20 10.25
C GLY A 212 2.95 -5.03 9.96
N GLY A 213 3.48 -3.94 9.45
CA GLY A 213 2.74 -2.72 9.10
C GLY A 213 1.90 -2.91 7.83
N GLY A 214 0.74 -2.24 7.77
CA GLY A 214 -0.09 -2.22 6.58
C GLY A 214 0.56 -1.37 5.48
N GLY A 215 0.43 -1.80 4.22
CA GLY A 215 0.91 -1.06 3.06
C GLY A 215 0.19 0.28 2.88
N GLY A 216 0.77 1.19 2.10
CA GLY A 216 0.22 2.54 1.93
C GLY A 216 -0.95 2.64 0.94
N ALA A 217 -1.44 3.85 0.74
CA ALA A 217 -2.41 4.16 -0.30
C ALA A 217 -1.98 5.35 -1.14
N VAL A 218 -2.13 5.18 -2.45
CA VAL A 218 -1.72 6.16 -3.47
C VAL A 218 -2.85 6.35 -4.48
N GLN A 219 -3.19 7.61 -4.75
CA GLN A 219 -4.02 8.01 -5.88
C GLN A 219 -3.24 8.93 -6.81
N LEU A 220 -3.30 8.62 -8.11
CA LEU A 220 -2.70 9.41 -9.17
C LEU A 220 -3.80 9.86 -10.13
N VAL A 221 -4.03 11.16 -10.22
CA VAL A 221 -5.01 11.76 -11.12
C VAL A 221 -4.28 12.64 -12.13
N SER A 222 -4.52 12.44 -13.42
CA SER A 222 -3.96 13.27 -14.49
C SER A 222 -5.02 13.60 -15.53
N ARG A 223 -5.08 14.87 -15.95
CA ARG A 223 -5.92 15.30 -17.09
C ARG A 223 -5.47 14.74 -18.44
N LYS A 224 -4.27 14.16 -18.54
CA LYS A 224 -3.69 13.70 -19.81
C LYS A 224 -3.38 12.21 -19.83
N SER A 225 -2.45 11.78 -18.99
CA SER A 225 -1.96 10.40 -19.00
C SER A 225 -1.18 10.04 -17.75
N VAL A 226 -1.26 8.77 -17.35
CA VAL A 226 -0.29 8.16 -16.44
C VAL A 226 0.52 7.10 -17.19
N SER A 227 1.84 7.16 -17.10
CA SER A 227 2.73 6.19 -17.76
C SER A 227 3.77 5.66 -16.79
N LEU A 228 3.79 4.33 -16.64
CA LEU A 228 4.90 3.63 -16.01
C LEU A 228 5.75 3.03 -17.13
N LEU A 229 7.03 3.37 -17.16
CA LEU A 229 7.94 3.07 -18.27
C LEU A 229 9.21 2.39 -17.76
N GLY A 230 9.75 1.45 -18.55
CA GLY A 230 11.04 0.82 -18.29
C GLY A 230 11.03 0.01 -16.98
N GLY A 231 11.53 0.63 -15.90
CA GLY A 231 11.56 0.07 -14.54
C GLY A 231 10.60 0.75 -13.57
N GLY A 232 9.56 1.41 -14.07
CA GLY A 232 8.59 2.15 -13.25
C GLY A 232 7.82 1.27 -12.28
N VAL A 233 7.96 1.51 -10.98
CA VAL A 233 7.28 0.75 -9.92
C VAL A 233 6.42 1.65 -9.05
N ILE A 234 5.22 1.16 -8.70
CA ILE A 234 4.44 1.65 -7.57
C ILE A 234 4.36 0.50 -6.56
N ASP A 235 4.96 0.67 -5.38
CA ASP A 235 4.91 -0.34 -4.32
C ASP A 235 4.10 0.18 -3.13
N VAL A 236 2.99 -0.49 -2.82
CA VAL A 236 2.16 -0.25 -1.63
C VAL A 236 2.03 -1.54 -0.80
N SER A 237 3.03 -2.41 -0.85
CA SER A 237 2.97 -3.71 -0.19
C SER A 237 3.02 -3.61 1.35
N GLY A 238 2.50 -4.64 2.02
CA GLY A 238 2.54 -4.78 3.48
C GLY A 238 3.90 -5.23 4.00
N GLY A 239 4.18 -4.92 5.26
CA GLY A 239 5.44 -5.26 5.93
C GLY A 239 5.40 -6.65 6.57
N GLY A 240 6.57 -7.25 6.72
CA GLY A 240 6.75 -8.54 7.40
C GLY A 240 6.55 -8.43 8.91
N GLY A 241 6.04 -9.50 9.54
CA GLY A 241 5.96 -9.60 10.99
C GLY A 241 7.35 -9.59 11.62
N GLU A 242 7.54 -8.85 12.71
CA GLU A 242 8.80 -8.83 13.47
C GLU A 242 8.81 -9.95 14.52
N SER A 243 9.88 -10.73 14.55
CA SER A 243 10.15 -11.71 15.60
C SER A 243 10.43 -11.03 16.94
N GLY A 244 10.35 -11.77 18.05
CA GLY A 244 10.45 -11.21 19.40
C GLY A 244 11.80 -10.57 19.75
N ASP A 245 11.83 -9.69 20.75
CA ASP A 245 13.06 -9.07 21.23
C ASP A 245 13.93 -10.09 22.02
N THR A 246 15.23 -10.11 21.73
CA THR A 246 16.26 -10.97 22.35
C THR A 246 16.64 -10.56 23.77
N SER A 247 16.11 -9.46 24.29
CA SER A 247 16.39 -9.02 25.67
C SER A 247 15.99 -10.05 26.74
N PHE A 248 15.23 -11.09 26.35
CA PHE A 248 14.90 -12.25 27.17
C PHE A 248 15.48 -13.52 26.54
N THR A 249 16.50 -14.12 27.15
CA THR A 249 17.36 -15.13 26.52
C THR A 249 16.84 -16.57 26.57
N THR A 250 15.70 -16.83 27.20
CA THR A 250 15.26 -18.22 27.49
C THR A 250 13.85 -18.58 27.07
N GLU A 251 13.01 -17.63 26.66
CA GLU A 251 11.61 -17.92 26.33
C GLU A 251 11.31 -17.48 24.90
N LEU A 252 10.78 -18.42 24.12
CA LEU A 252 10.37 -18.21 22.75
C LEU A 252 9.03 -17.49 22.74
N LEU A 253 8.89 -16.46 21.90
CA LEU A 253 7.62 -15.77 21.70
C LEU A 253 6.93 -16.32 20.45
N GLY A 254 5.60 -16.31 20.47
CA GLY A 254 4.80 -16.59 19.29
C GLY A 254 5.15 -15.63 18.16
N GLY A 255 5.10 -16.12 16.92
CA GLY A 255 5.33 -15.30 15.73
C GLY A 255 4.21 -14.28 15.54
N THR A 256 4.56 -13.09 15.09
CA THR A 256 3.65 -11.99 14.75
C THR A 256 3.14 -12.06 13.31
N GLY A 257 1.95 -11.53 13.09
CA GLY A 257 1.34 -11.51 11.77
C GLY A 257 1.98 -10.49 10.83
N GLY A 258 2.04 -10.83 9.55
CA GLY A 258 2.41 -9.91 8.47
C GLY A 258 1.31 -8.89 8.19
N GLY A 259 1.70 -7.70 7.75
CA GLY A 259 0.77 -6.65 7.34
C GLY A 259 0.22 -6.88 5.93
N SER A 260 -1.00 -6.42 5.68
CA SER A 260 -1.62 -6.53 4.35
C SER A 260 -1.13 -5.46 3.38
N GLY A 261 -1.24 -5.76 2.09
CA GLY A 261 -0.99 -4.80 1.02
C GLY A 261 -2.01 -3.66 0.98
N GLY A 262 -1.58 -2.57 0.36
CA GLY A 262 -2.28 -1.29 0.30
C GLY A 262 -3.26 -1.12 -0.85
N SER A 263 -3.47 0.13 -1.26
CA SER A 263 -4.38 0.48 -2.36
C SER A 263 -3.73 1.42 -3.37
N VAL A 264 -3.99 1.18 -4.65
CA VAL A 264 -3.59 2.08 -5.75
C VAL A 264 -4.81 2.47 -6.57
N LEU A 265 -5.02 3.77 -6.76
CA LEU A 265 -6.03 4.33 -7.66
C LEU A 265 -5.35 5.18 -8.73
N ILE A 266 -5.54 4.85 -10.01
CA ILE A 266 -4.99 5.63 -11.13
C ILE A 266 -6.15 6.10 -12.01
N GLU A 267 -6.20 7.41 -12.26
CA GLU A 267 -7.28 8.05 -13.02
C GLU A 267 -6.71 9.00 -14.05
N ALA A 268 -6.81 8.63 -15.32
CA ALA A 268 -6.40 9.48 -16.43
C ALA A 268 -7.04 9.03 -17.73
N PRO A 269 -7.17 9.91 -18.74
CA PRO A 269 -7.72 9.52 -20.04
C PRO A 269 -7.02 8.31 -20.66
N THR A 270 -5.70 8.22 -20.48
CA THR A 270 -4.88 7.09 -20.92
C THR A 270 -3.94 6.62 -19.80
N VAL A 271 -3.81 5.30 -19.65
CA VAL A 271 -2.84 4.68 -18.74
C VAL A 271 -2.04 3.64 -19.51
N MET A 272 -0.71 3.80 -19.47
CA MET A 272 0.24 2.92 -20.16
C MET A 272 1.23 2.31 -19.16
N LEU A 273 1.37 1.00 -19.20
CA LEU A 273 2.33 0.22 -18.43
C LEU A 273 3.24 -0.48 -19.44
N ASP A 274 4.47 -0.01 -19.60
CA ASP A 274 5.37 -0.47 -20.66
C ASP A 274 6.77 -0.82 -20.15
N GLY A 275 7.06 -2.11 -20.13
CA GLY A 275 8.38 -2.67 -19.80
C GLY A 275 8.29 -3.82 -18.80
N SER A 276 9.22 -4.77 -18.88
CA SER A 276 9.24 -5.95 -18.01
C SER A 276 9.61 -5.63 -16.56
N GLY A 277 10.17 -4.44 -16.32
CA GLY A 277 10.43 -3.89 -14.99
C GLY A 277 9.27 -3.08 -14.42
N VAL A 278 8.20 -2.85 -15.20
CA VAL A 278 7.03 -2.09 -14.73
C VAL A 278 6.16 -2.95 -13.83
N VAL A 279 5.97 -2.51 -12.58
CA VAL A 279 5.18 -3.25 -11.58
C VAL A 279 4.32 -2.30 -10.74
N ILE A 280 3.04 -2.65 -10.57
CA ILE A 280 2.21 -2.12 -9.48
C ILE A 280 2.03 -3.25 -8.46
N SER A 281 2.50 -3.08 -7.23
CA SER A 281 2.49 -4.12 -6.20
C SER A 281 1.70 -3.70 -4.97
N ALA A 282 0.83 -4.58 -4.50
CA ALA A 282 0.15 -4.45 -3.20
C ALA A 282 0.12 -5.81 -2.51
N LYS A 283 1.24 -6.52 -2.45
CA LYS A 283 1.29 -7.84 -1.81
C LYS A 283 1.24 -7.72 -0.29
N GLY A 284 0.80 -8.78 0.39
CA GLY A 284 0.93 -8.87 1.84
C GLY A 284 2.34 -9.28 2.26
N GLY A 285 2.74 -8.89 3.47
CA GLY A 285 3.98 -9.35 4.10
C GLY A 285 3.84 -10.74 4.73
N GLY A 286 4.96 -11.43 4.94
CA GLY A 286 5.00 -12.71 5.64
C GLY A 286 4.88 -12.54 7.16
N GLY A 287 4.31 -13.53 7.85
CA GLY A 287 4.37 -13.59 9.32
C GLY A 287 5.77 -14.00 9.80
N SER A 288 6.15 -13.64 11.03
CA SER A 288 7.41 -14.13 11.62
C SER A 288 7.29 -15.58 12.11
N ALA A 289 8.42 -16.27 12.23
CA ALA A 289 8.46 -17.52 12.96
C ALA A 289 8.30 -17.27 14.47
N ALA A 290 7.91 -18.30 15.20
CA ALA A 290 8.11 -18.34 16.64
C ALA A 290 9.61 -18.27 16.99
N GLY A 291 9.96 -17.53 18.03
CA GLY A 291 11.30 -17.49 18.61
C GLY A 291 11.94 -16.11 18.73
N PRO A 292 13.25 -16.05 18.99
CA PRO A 292 13.96 -14.80 19.24
C PRO A 292 14.11 -13.96 17.97
N ARG A 293 14.72 -12.78 18.12
CA ARG A 293 14.98 -11.86 17.02
C ARG A 293 15.78 -12.52 15.89
N GLY A 294 15.40 -12.19 14.66
CA GLY A 294 16.09 -12.63 13.44
C GLY A 294 15.25 -13.54 12.55
N PHE A 295 14.05 -13.93 12.99
CA PHE A 295 13.13 -14.78 12.23
C PHE A 295 11.91 -14.00 11.73
N ASN A 296 12.15 -12.78 11.27
CA ASN A 296 11.10 -11.91 10.71
C ASN A 296 10.50 -12.54 9.44
N GLY A 297 9.24 -12.22 9.18
CA GLY A 297 8.69 -12.39 7.83
C GLY A 297 9.32 -11.38 6.87
N SER A 298 9.30 -11.70 5.58
CA SER A 298 9.70 -10.76 4.54
C SER A 298 8.61 -9.71 4.30
N ASP A 299 9.01 -8.50 3.93
CA ASP A 299 8.08 -7.50 3.38
C ASP A 299 7.53 -7.98 2.03
N GLY A 300 6.34 -7.51 1.66
CA GLY A 300 5.67 -7.86 0.40
C GLY A 300 6.56 -7.60 -0.82
N GLY A 301 7.08 -6.37 -0.93
CA GLY A 301 7.89 -5.89 -2.06
C GLY A 301 7.19 -6.05 -3.42
N PHE A 302 7.95 -5.90 -4.50
CA PHE A 302 7.44 -5.96 -5.87
C PHE A 302 7.97 -7.14 -6.71
N GLY A 303 8.55 -8.17 -6.09
CA GLY A 303 8.91 -9.45 -6.73
C GLY A 303 7.69 -10.36 -7.01
N PRO A 304 7.77 -11.39 -7.88
CA PRO A 304 6.59 -12.17 -8.29
C PRO A 304 6.11 -13.17 -7.24
N GLY A 305 7.00 -13.61 -6.35
CA GLY A 305 6.65 -14.55 -5.28
C GLY A 305 5.89 -13.88 -4.13
N ALA A 306 5.12 -14.69 -3.40
CA ALA A 306 4.63 -14.31 -2.08
C ALA A 306 5.80 -13.91 -1.16
N ALA A 307 5.58 -12.95 -0.26
CA ALA A 307 6.55 -12.68 0.79
C ALA A 307 6.66 -13.90 1.71
N ALA A 308 7.88 -14.39 1.90
CA ALA A 308 8.13 -15.57 2.71
C ALA A 308 7.84 -15.27 4.19
N GLY A 309 7.19 -16.20 4.87
CA GLY A 309 7.16 -16.21 6.33
C GLY A 309 8.55 -16.47 6.90
N GLY A 310 8.78 -16.01 8.13
CA GLY A 310 10.02 -16.29 8.85
C GLY A 310 10.16 -17.78 9.14
N THR A 311 11.40 -18.27 9.19
CA THR A 311 11.70 -19.68 9.47
C THR A 311 12.64 -19.80 10.66
N ASN A 312 12.28 -20.60 11.67
CA ASN A 312 13.15 -20.96 12.78
C ASN A 312 13.25 -22.50 12.85
N PRO A 313 14.46 -23.10 12.79
CA PRO A 313 14.62 -24.56 12.92
C PRO A 313 14.03 -25.13 14.22
N ASN A 314 14.01 -24.30 15.26
CA ASN A 314 13.50 -24.59 16.59
C ASN A 314 12.22 -23.81 16.88
N GLY A 315 11.33 -23.67 15.90
CA GLY A 315 10.09 -22.94 16.09
C GLY A 315 9.11 -23.16 14.93
N ALA A 316 7.85 -22.84 15.16
CA ALA A 316 6.87 -22.83 14.10
C ALA A 316 7.17 -21.71 13.10
N SER A 317 7.19 -22.01 11.80
CA SER A 317 7.41 -21.00 10.76
C SER A 317 6.19 -20.08 10.59
N GLY A 318 6.45 -18.85 10.16
CA GLY A 318 5.41 -17.91 9.78
C GLY A 318 4.73 -18.28 8.46
N GLY A 319 3.53 -17.77 8.25
CA GLY A 319 2.78 -17.89 7.01
C GLY A 319 3.24 -16.90 5.96
N ASN A 320 3.27 -17.34 4.69
CA ASN A 320 3.57 -16.48 3.55
C ASN A 320 2.46 -15.43 3.32
N GLY A 321 2.86 -14.25 2.85
CA GLY A 321 1.93 -13.18 2.47
C GLY A 321 1.09 -13.51 1.25
N GLY A 322 -0.05 -12.85 1.11
CA GLY A 322 -0.96 -12.99 -0.02
C GLY A 322 -0.46 -12.30 -1.28
N THR A 323 -0.86 -12.84 -2.43
CA THR A 323 -0.61 -12.32 -3.78
C THR A 323 -1.93 -12.21 -4.55
N GLU A 324 -1.88 -11.72 -5.78
CA GLU A 324 -3.04 -11.63 -6.68
C GLU A 324 -3.63 -13.00 -7.05
N THR A 325 -2.86 -14.09 -6.95
CA THR A 325 -3.33 -15.45 -7.28
C THR A 325 -3.39 -16.40 -6.09
N SER A 326 -2.76 -16.06 -4.97
CA SER A 326 -2.63 -16.96 -3.82
C SER A 326 -3.07 -16.25 -2.55
N PRO A 327 -4.00 -16.84 -1.77
CA PRO A 327 -4.38 -16.28 -0.47
C PRO A 327 -3.18 -16.31 0.50
N PRO A 328 -3.17 -15.47 1.54
CA PRO A 328 -2.16 -15.56 2.59
C PRO A 328 -2.23 -16.92 3.30
N ALA A 329 -1.08 -17.41 3.74
CA ALA A 329 -0.99 -18.66 4.49
C ALA A 329 -1.10 -18.43 5.99
N ALA A 330 -1.65 -19.42 6.69
CA ALA A 330 -1.59 -19.47 8.15
C ALA A 330 -0.16 -19.74 8.65
N GLY A 331 0.15 -19.28 9.86
CA GLY A 331 1.36 -19.68 10.56
C GLY A 331 1.31 -21.15 10.96
N GLN A 332 2.47 -21.80 11.06
CA GLN A 332 2.55 -23.20 11.48
C GLN A 332 2.16 -23.34 12.96
N ASN A 333 1.57 -24.48 13.31
CA ASN A 333 1.35 -24.86 14.71
C ASN A 333 2.65 -25.37 15.35
N ALA A 334 2.79 -25.20 16.65
CA ALA A 334 3.88 -25.80 17.41
C ALA A 334 3.73 -27.33 17.48
N THR A 335 4.84 -28.07 17.39
CA THR A 335 4.86 -29.55 17.40
C THR A 335 5.48 -30.15 18.67
N GLY A 336 5.71 -29.34 19.71
CA GLY A 336 6.08 -29.77 21.07
C GLY A 336 7.52 -30.27 21.26
N SER A 337 8.21 -30.67 20.20
CA SER A 337 9.60 -31.18 20.27
C SER A 337 10.66 -30.08 20.12
N ASN A 338 10.32 -28.98 19.45
CA ASN A 338 11.25 -27.91 19.08
C ASN A 338 10.78 -26.51 19.50
N GLY A 339 9.77 -26.37 20.36
CA GLY A 339 9.17 -25.09 20.72
C GLY A 339 7.67 -25.24 20.96
N SER A 340 7.12 -24.39 21.81
CA SER A 340 5.71 -24.46 22.21
C SER A 340 4.84 -23.41 21.54
N ASP A 341 5.46 -22.54 20.75
CA ASP A 341 4.85 -21.30 20.25
C ASP A 341 4.50 -21.39 18.77
N GLY A 342 3.36 -20.79 18.41
CA GLY A 342 2.85 -20.79 17.04
C GLY A 342 3.51 -19.72 16.18
N GLY A 343 3.62 -19.98 14.87
CA GLY A 343 4.12 -19.00 13.90
C GLY A 343 3.07 -17.93 13.56
N GLY A 344 3.47 -16.76 13.10
CA GLY A 344 2.55 -15.70 12.72
C GLY A 344 1.88 -15.93 11.36
N GLY A 345 0.66 -15.44 11.16
CA GLY A 345 -0.05 -15.53 9.88
C GLY A 345 0.42 -14.50 8.84
N GLY A 346 0.35 -14.84 7.55
CA GLY A 346 0.68 -13.91 6.46
C GLY A 346 -0.38 -12.83 6.23
N GLY A 347 0.03 -11.64 5.78
CA GLY A 347 -0.89 -10.54 5.46
C GLY A 347 -1.57 -10.70 4.11
N ALA A 348 -2.79 -10.17 3.95
CA ALA A 348 -3.56 -10.25 2.72
C ALA A 348 -3.01 -9.37 1.58
N VAL A 349 -3.40 -9.68 0.34
CA VAL A 349 -3.16 -8.83 -0.83
C VAL A 349 -4.08 -7.60 -0.82
N GLY A 350 -3.56 -6.50 -1.34
CA GLY A 350 -4.24 -5.22 -1.54
C GLY A 350 -4.98 -5.10 -2.87
N LEU A 351 -5.35 -3.86 -3.21
CA LEU A 351 -6.23 -3.53 -4.33
C LEU A 351 -5.58 -2.53 -5.29
N CYS A 352 -5.87 -2.67 -6.59
CA CYS A 352 -5.58 -1.62 -7.55
C CYS A 352 -6.76 -1.37 -8.48
N ARG A 353 -7.14 -0.10 -8.63
CA ARG A 353 -8.15 0.34 -9.57
C ARG A 353 -7.54 1.31 -10.56
N ILE A 354 -7.85 1.12 -11.83
CA ILE A 354 -7.38 1.99 -12.91
C ILE A 354 -8.60 2.42 -13.73
N ASN A 355 -8.82 3.73 -13.77
CA ASN A 355 -9.90 4.37 -14.50
C ASN A 355 -9.34 5.08 -15.72
N THR A 356 -9.79 4.69 -16.91
CA THR A 356 -9.43 5.33 -18.17
C THR A 356 -10.66 5.69 -18.97
N ARG A 357 -10.52 6.56 -19.98
CA ARG A 357 -11.68 6.96 -20.80
C ARG A 357 -12.30 5.75 -21.50
N SER A 358 -11.48 4.86 -22.05
CA SER A 358 -11.98 3.64 -22.72
C SER A 358 -12.40 2.56 -21.72
N GLY A 359 -11.88 2.58 -20.49
CA GLY A 359 -11.94 1.48 -19.53
C GLY A 359 -10.80 0.46 -19.71
N ASP A 360 -9.89 0.69 -20.66
CA ASP A 360 -8.76 -0.19 -20.94
C ASP A 360 -7.45 0.38 -20.39
N VAL A 361 -6.52 -0.51 -20.06
CA VAL A 361 -5.15 -0.19 -19.66
C VAL A 361 -4.21 -0.78 -20.70
N SER A 362 -3.31 0.04 -21.25
CA SER A 362 -2.32 -0.44 -22.22
C SER A 362 -1.14 -1.07 -21.48
N GLN A 363 -1.27 -2.36 -21.16
CA GLN A 363 -0.22 -3.17 -20.51
C GLN A 363 0.61 -3.90 -21.57
N GLN A 364 1.89 -3.58 -21.68
CA GLN A 364 2.79 -4.02 -22.75
C GLN A 364 4.11 -4.56 -22.19
N ASN A 365 4.85 -5.31 -23.03
CA ASN A 365 6.24 -5.71 -22.80
C ASN A 365 6.54 -6.35 -21.43
N GLY A 366 5.58 -7.10 -20.89
CA GLY A 366 5.74 -7.86 -19.64
C GLY A 366 5.49 -7.05 -18.36
N ALA A 367 4.93 -5.84 -18.46
CA ALA A 367 4.46 -5.10 -17.28
C ALA A 367 3.50 -5.95 -16.43
N ALA A 368 3.54 -5.79 -15.11
CA ALA A 368 2.77 -6.59 -14.16
C ALA A 368 1.94 -5.74 -13.18
N VAL A 369 0.75 -6.25 -12.82
CA VAL A 369 -0.13 -5.68 -11.79
C VAL A 369 -0.38 -6.77 -10.74
N ARG A 370 0.25 -6.62 -9.58
CA ARG A 370 0.32 -7.62 -8.48
C ARG A 370 -0.50 -7.17 -7.28
N CYS A 371 -1.78 -7.06 -7.55
CA CYS A 371 -2.82 -6.66 -6.63
C CYS A 371 -4.15 -7.12 -7.22
N ILE A 372 -5.19 -7.16 -6.39
CA ILE A 372 -6.50 -7.53 -6.88
C ILE A 372 -7.11 -6.35 -7.62
N ARG A 373 -7.59 -6.62 -8.83
CA ARG A 373 -8.22 -5.63 -9.70
C ARG A 373 -9.73 -5.83 -9.68
N PRO A 374 -10.51 -4.95 -9.01
CA PRO A 374 -11.90 -4.79 -9.41
C PRO A 374 -11.93 -4.39 -10.89
N LEU A 375 -13.03 -4.71 -11.58
CA LEU A 375 -13.18 -4.40 -13.00
C LEU A 375 -12.74 -2.95 -13.29
N ASN A 376 -11.93 -2.76 -14.34
CA ASN A 376 -11.60 -1.41 -14.77
C ASN A 376 -12.91 -0.66 -15.02
N THR A 377 -12.99 0.56 -14.51
CA THR A 377 -14.15 1.42 -14.75
C THR A 377 -13.79 2.52 -15.71
N ARG A 378 -14.79 3.02 -16.43
CA ARG A 378 -14.61 4.23 -17.22
C ARG A 378 -14.31 5.40 -16.28
N LEU A 379 -13.42 6.27 -16.73
CA LEU A 379 -13.14 7.53 -16.09
C LEU A 379 -14.43 8.36 -16.03
N ALA A 380 -14.74 8.89 -14.85
CA ALA A 380 -15.81 9.86 -14.72
C ALA A 380 -15.33 11.20 -15.30
N GLU A 381 -16.20 11.83 -16.07
CA GLU A 381 -15.91 13.07 -16.77
C GLU A 381 -17.04 14.07 -16.49
N ARG A 382 -16.67 15.32 -16.29
CA ARG A 382 -17.61 16.43 -16.04
C ARG A 382 -17.51 17.46 -17.16
N ILE A 383 -18.65 18.05 -17.49
CA ILE A 383 -18.73 19.15 -18.47
C ILE A 383 -18.58 20.47 -17.71
N LEU A 384 -17.57 21.25 -18.07
CA LEU A 384 -17.32 22.55 -17.46
C LEU A 384 -18.34 23.62 -17.90
N PRO A 385 -18.61 24.65 -17.08
CA PRO A 385 -19.48 25.79 -17.36
C PRO A 385 -19.38 26.39 -18.76
#